data_AF-A0A2P8FKT7-F1
#
_entry.id   AF-A0A2P8FKT7-F1
#
_cell.length_a   1.000
_cell.length_b   1.000
_cell.length_c   1.000
_cell.angle_alpha   90.00
_cell.angle_beta   90.00
_cell.angle_gamma   90.00
#
_symmetry.space_group_name_H-M   'P 1'
#
loop_
_entity.id
_entity.type
_entity.pdbx_description
1 polymer ?
#
loop_
_entity_poly.entity_id
_entity_poly.type
_entity_poly.pdbx_seq_one_letter_code
_entity_poly.pdbx_strand_id
1 'polypeptide(L)'
;MRNLYFVISVLFLTSPAFAEIKPDAGTDQLCTGFEETLEGVWVDNKNRPVLAFRFGSNRGGVGCYAWLNTLPSWNIEAAGALILPRVNWNGNQRKFRSGKAELLFDTGTGGARLINLEGREARGKIIQ
;
A
#
# COMPACT_ATOMS: atom_id res chain seq x y z
N MET A 1 -35.29 -46.22 -27.64
CA MET A 1 -33.98 -45.63 -27.29
C MET A 1 -34.23 -44.26 -26.68
N ARG A 2 -33.96 -44.08 -25.39
CA ARG A 2 -34.37 -42.91 -24.59
C ARG A 2 -33.12 -42.11 -24.25
N ASN A 3 -32.93 -40.97 -24.91
CA ASN A 3 -31.78 -40.10 -24.72
C ASN A 3 -31.90 -39.38 -23.38
N LEU A 4 -30.92 -39.60 -22.50
CA LEU A 4 -30.78 -38.86 -21.25
C LEU A 4 -29.93 -37.62 -21.52
N TYR A 5 -30.53 -36.43 -21.39
CA TYR A 5 -29.80 -35.16 -21.45
C TYR A 5 -29.21 -34.88 -20.06
N PHE A 6 -27.90 -34.96 -19.93
CA PHE A 6 -27.17 -34.45 -18.77
C PHE A 6 -27.06 -32.93 -18.89
N VAL A 7 -27.77 -32.20 -18.03
CA VAL A 7 -27.57 -30.77 -17.84
C VAL A 7 -26.41 -30.60 -16.86
N ILE A 8 -25.25 -30.16 -17.37
CA ILE A 8 -24.10 -29.78 -16.54
C ILE A 8 -24.38 -28.38 -16.00
N SER A 9 -24.85 -28.30 -14.75
CA SER A 9 -24.97 -27.03 -14.02
C SER A 9 -23.57 -26.52 -13.66
N VAL A 10 -23.06 -25.54 -14.40
CA VAL A 10 -21.85 -24.80 -14.04
C VAL A 10 -22.20 -23.88 -12.86
N LEU A 11 -21.84 -24.29 -11.65
CA LEU A 11 -21.82 -23.44 -10.46
C LEU A 11 -20.72 -22.37 -10.66
N PHE A 12 -21.13 -21.15 -11.01
CA PHE A 12 -20.27 -19.98 -10.91
C PHE A 12 -19.98 -19.74 -9.42
N LEU A 13 -18.80 -20.19 -8.97
CA LEU A 13 -18.21 -19.75 -7.72
C LEU A 13 -17.92 -18.26 -7.87
N THR A 14 -18.84 -17.41 -7.43
CA THR A 14 -18.57 -15.99 -7.27
C THR A 14 -17.51 -15.85 -6.18
N SER A 15 -16.24 -15.73 -6.57
CA SER A 15 -15.19 -15.31 -5.67
C SER A 15 -15.66 -14.03 -4.98
N PRO A 16 -15.57 -13.94 -3.65
CA PRO A 16 -15.94 -12.70 -2.96
C PRO A 16 -15.08 -11.59 -3.56
N ALA A 17 -15.74 -10.62 -4.19
CA ALA A 17 -15.10 -9.41 -4.66
C ALA A 17 -14.52 -8.72 -3.43
N PHE A 18 -13.23 -8.88 -3.19
CA PHE A 18 -12.55 -8.10 -2.16
C PHE A 18 -12.71 -6.64 -2.57
N ALA A 19 -13.37 -5.86 -1.72
CA ALA A 19 -13.55 -4.44 -1.94
C ALA A 19 -12.16 -3.83 -2.19
N GLU A 20 -12.00 -3.25 -3.38
CA GLU A 20 -10.81 -2.51 -3.75
C GLU A 20 -10.66 -1.34 -2.77
N ILE A 21 -9.49 -1.19 -2.14
CA ILE A 21 -9.21 -0.03 -1.31
C ILE A 21 -9.07 1.16 -2.25
N LYS A 22 -9.98 2.13 -2.10
CA LYS A 22 -10.00 3.33 -2.94
C LYS A 22 -9.47 4.52 -2.14
N PRO A 23 -8.56 5.31 -2.73
CA PRO A 23 -8.21 6.63 -2.22
C PRO A 23 -9.47 7.49 -1.97
N ASP A 24 -9.44 8.28 -0.90
CA ASP A 24 -10.43 9.30 -0.61
C ASP A 24 -10.30 10.43 -1.65
N ALA A 25 -11.42 11.09 -1.96
CA ALA A 25 -11.44 12.20 -2.91
C ALA A 25 -10.49 13.33 -2.47
N GLY A 26 -9.78 13.94 -3.45
CA GLY A 26 -8.84 15.04 -3.20
C GLY A 26 -7.43 14.61 -2.80
N THR A 27 -7.16 13.30 -2.72
CA THR A 27 -5.82 12.78 -2.38
C THR A 27 -4.91 12.57 -3.59
N ASP A 28 -5.42 12.81 -4.81
CA ASP A 28 -4.71 12.56 -6.08
C ASP A 28 -3.37 13.29 -6.19
N GLN A 29 -3.24 14.47 -5.58
CA GLN A 29 -2.04 15.30 -5.65
C GLN A 29 -1.08 15.09 -4.46
N LEU A 30 -1.47 14.31 -3.45
CA LEU A 30 -0.61 14.12 -2.28
C LEU A 30 0.65 13.36 -2.67
N CYS A 31 1.82 13.90 -2.33
CA CYS A 31 3.13 13.32 -2.62
C CYS A 31 3.42 13.05 -4.12
N THR A 32 2.80 13.81 -5.03
CA THR A 32 3.17 13.79 -6.46
C THR A 32 4.32 14.77 -6.75
N GLY A 33 4.93 14.68 -7.94
CA GLY A 33 5.95 15.63 -8.40
C GLY A 33 7.37 15.38 -7.87
N PHE A 34 7.61 14.24 -7.23
CA PHE A 34 8.94 13.77 -6.85
C PHE A 34 9.60 12.99 -8.00
N GLU A 35 10.93 12.85 -7.97
CA GLU A 35 11.70 12.09 -8.97
C GLU A 35 11.20 10.65 -9.11
N GLU A 36 10.85 10.02 -8.00
CA GLU A 36 10.19 8.72 -7.97
C GLU A 36 8.94 8.81 -7.10
N THR A 37 7.84 8.30 -7.63
CA THR A 37 6.56 8.18 -6.94
C THR A 37 6.13 6.72 -6.99
N LEU A 38 5.90 6.13 -5.83
CA LEU A 38 5.44 4.76 -5.65
C LEU A 38 4.04 4.80 -5.07
N GLU A 39 3.15 3.96 -5.59
CA GLU A 39 1.84 3.72 -4.98
C GLU A 39 1.75 2.30 -4.46
N GLY A 40 0.93 2.10 -3.44
CA GLY A 40 0.80 0.79 -2.82
C GLY A 40 -0.33 0.68 -1.83
N VAL A 41 -0.41 -0.50 -1.22
CA VAL A 41 -1.36 -0.79 -0.16
C VAL A 41 -0.67 -1.48 1.01
N TRP A 42 -0.99 -1.06 2.23
CA TRP A 42 -0.76 -1.87 3.43
C TRP A 42 -1.78 -3.00 3.49
N VAL A 43 -1.36 -4.14 4.04
CA VAL A 43 -2.18 -5.34 4.14
C VAL A 43 -2.34 -5.81 5.58
N ASP A 44 -3.46 -6.46 5.86
CA ASP A 44 -3.70 -7.12 7.15
C ASP A 44 -2.99 -8.49 7.25
N ASN A 45 -3.21 -9.19 8.37
CA ASN A 45 -2.64 -10.54 8.61
C ASN A 45 -3.13 -11.60 7.62
N LYS A 46 -4.21 -11.33 6.87
CA LYS A 46 -4.76 -12.19 5.82
C LYS A 46 -4.33 -11.73 4.42
N ASN A 47 -3.35 -10.82 4.33
CA ASN A 47 -2.87 -10.19 3.09
C ASN A 47 -3.95 -9.40 2.33
N ARG A 48 -5.01 -8.95 3.01
CA ARG A 48 -6.05 -8.12 2.40
C ARG A 48 -5.62 -6.65 2.44
N PRO A 49 -5.75 -5.89 1.34
CA PRO A 49 -5.49 -4.45 1.34
C PRO A 49 -6.37 -3.73 2.37
N VAL A 50 -5.79 -2.80 3.14
CA VAL A 50 -6.50 -2.03 4.18
C VAL A 50 -6.25 -0.52 4.14
N LEU A 51 -5.11 -0.08 3.59
CA LEU A 51 -4.75 1.34 3.51
C LEU A 51 -3.90 1.59 2.26
N ALA A 52 -4.40 2.39 1.34
CA ALA A 52 -3.64 2.88 0.20
C ALA A 52 -2.64 3.94 0.65
N PHE A 53 -1.46 3.93 0.03
CA PHE A 53 -0.41 4.89 0.28
C PHE A 53 0.19 5.42 -1.01
N ARG A 54 0.78 6.62 -0.93
CA ARG A 54 1.70 7.14 -1.94
C ARG A 54 3.00 7.56 -1.28
N PHE A 55 4.12 7.24 -1.91
CA PHE A 55 5.44 7.63 -1.46
C PHE A 55 6.18 8.35 -2.59
N GLY A 56 6.51 9.61 -2.38
CA GLY A 56 7.33 10.40 -3.29
C GLY A 56 8.74 10.58 -2.71
N SER A 57 9.79 10.46 -3.51
CA SER A 57 11.14 10.77 -3.05
C SER A 57 12.08 11.26 -4.14
N ASN A 58 13.08 12.04 -3.73
CA ASN A 58 14.18 12.52 -4.56
C ASN A 58 15.49 11.89 -4.08
N ARG A 59 16.44 11.68 -5.00
CA ARG A 59 17.79 11.18 -4.68
C ARG A 59 18.54 12.09 -3.71
N GLY A 60 18.19 13.37 -3.66
CA GLY A 60 18.72 14.35 -2.69
C GLY A 60 18.27 14.14 -1.24
N GLY A 61 17.42 13.14 -0.96
CA GLY A 61 17.07 12.72 0.39
C GLY A 61 15.79 13.34 0.96
N VAL A 62 15.09 14.17 0.20
CA VAL A 62 13.74 14.65 0.56
C VAL A 62 12.70 13.68 0.03
N GLY A 63 11.67 13.40 0.80
CA GLY A 63 10.51 12.64 0.35
C GLY A 63 9.20 13.10 0.98
N CYS A 64 8.14 12.40 0.64
CA CYS A 64 6.79 12.60 1.12
C CYS A 64 6.13 11.23 1.24
N TYR A 65 5.38 11.01 2.32
CA TYR A 65 4.55 9.83 2.50
C TYR A 65 3.11 10.26 2.77
N ALA A 66 2.18 9.68 2.01
CA ALA A 66 0.75 9.91 2.13
C ALA A 66 0.01 8.60 2.41
N TRP A 67 -0.99 8.68 3.27
CA TRP A 67 -2.04 7.68 3.42
C TRP A 67 -3.29 8.23 2.74
N LEU A 68 -3.84 7.46 1.81
CA LEU A 68 -4.80 7.97 0.84
C LEU A 68 -6.25 7.71 1.22
N ASN A 69 -6.51 6.90 2.24
CA ASN A 69 -7.85 6.65 2.76
C ASN A 69 -7.87 6.58 4.28
N THR A 70 -9.07 6.59 4.86
CA THR A 70 -9.27 6.35 6.30
C THR A 70 -9.10 4.88 6.68
N LEU A 71 -8.58 4.65 7.89
CA LEU A 71 -8.51 3.32 8.50
C LEU A 71 -8.62 3.47 10.03
N PRO A 72 -9.84 3.43 10.60
CA PRO A 72 -10.07 3.67 12.02
C PRO A 72 -9.33 2.69 12.94
N SER A 73 -9.13 1.43 12.51
CA SER A 73 -8.37 0.45 13.29
C SER A 73 -6.91 0.84 13.50
N TRP A 74 -6.38 1.78 12.73
CA TRP A 74 -5.04 2.35 12.83
C TRP A 74 -5.06 3.81 13.32
N ASN A 75 -6.20 4.29 13.83
CA ASN A 75 -6.42 5.69 14.24
C ASN A 75 -6.17 6.71 13.10
N ILE A 76 -6.48 6.32 11.85
CA ILE A 76 -6.42 7.20 10.69
C ILE A 76 -7.84 7.67 10.39
N GLU A 77 -8.18 8.85 10.89
CA GLU A 77 -9.53 9.44 10.77
C GLU A 77 -9.71 10.24 9.48
N ALA A 78 -8.62 10.64 8.82
CA ALA A 78 -8.62 11.35 7.55
C ALA A 78 -7.37 11.00 6.74
N ALA A 79 -7.47 11.00 5.41
CA ALA A 79 -6.33 10.95 4.51
C ALA A 79 -5.39 12.15 4.70
N GLY A 80 -4.10 11.97 4.41
CA GLY A 80 -3.11 12.99 4.70
C GLY A 80 -1.71 12.62 4.22
N ALA A 81 -0.78 13.55 4.42
CA ALA A 81 0.60 13.39 4.01
C ALA A 81 1.57 14.05 4.99
N LEU A 82 2.82 13.61 4.97
CA LEU A 82 3.92 14.21 5.71
C LEU A 82 5.20 14.23 4.89
N ILE A 83 6.03 15.24 5.14
CA ILE A 83 7.35 15.38 4.51
C ILE A 83 8.38 14.56 5.29
N LEU A 84 9.22 13.86 4.53
CA LEU A 84 10.30 13.01 5.00
C LEU A 84 11.64 13.70 4.75
N PRO A 85 12.31 14.24 5.78
CA PRO A 85 13.51 15.05 5.58
C PRO A 85 14.77 14.25 5.19
N ARG A 86 14.76 12.93 5.33
CA ARG A 86 15.92 12.05 5.06
C ARG A 86 15.50 10.65 4.58
N VAL A 87 15.23 10.54 3.28
CA VAL A 87 15.06 9.27 2.57
C VAL A 87 16.41 8.79 2.04
N ASN A 88 16.85 7.63 2.49
CA ASN A 88 18.03 6.97 1.97
C ASN A 88 17.67 6.09 0.76
N TRP A 89 18.43 6.27 -0.31
CA TRP A 89 18.34 5.45 -1.52
C TRP A 89 19.49 4.45 -1.52
N ASN A 90 19.19 3.16 -1.63
CA ASN A 90 20.21 2.11 -1.76
C ASN A 90 19.74 1.03 -2.75
N GLY A 91 20.23 1.09 -3.99
CA GLY A 91 19.71 0.25 -5.07
C GLY A 91 18.20 0.40 -5.24
N ASN A 92 17.47 -0.70 -5.06
CA ASN A 92 16.00 -0.74 -5.14
C ASN A 92 15.28 -0.30 -3.86
N GLN A 93 16.02 0.06 -2.81
CA GLN A 93 15.43 0.43 -1.52
C GLN A 93 15.30 1.94 -1.37
N ARG A 94 14.12 2.35 -0.87
CA ARG A 94 13.84 3.68 -0.33
C ARG A 94 13.52 3.52 1.14
N LYS A 95 14.36 4.12 1.99
CA LYS A 95 14.28 3.94 3.44
C LYS A 95 14.19 5.27 4.14
N PHE A 96 13.17 5.44 4.96
CA PHE A 96 13.07 6.53 5.91
C PHE A 96 13.08 5.98 7.32
N ARG A 97 13.87 6.59 8.21
CA ARG A 97 13.87 6.27 9.63
C ARG A 97 13.61 7.54 10.42
N SER A 98 12.56 7.50 11.22
CA SER A 98 12.36 8.41 12.34
C SER A 98 12.73 7.69 13.63
N GLY A 99 13.02 8.42 14.70
CA GLY A 99 13.26 7.83 16.02
C GLY A 99 12.07 7.04 16.60
N LYS A 100 10.98 6.83 15.84
CA LYS A 100 9.78 6.07 16.24
C LYS A 100 9.43 4.92 15.28
N ALA A 101 9.84 5.01 14.01
CA ALA A 101 9.48 4.05 12.99
C ALA A 101 10.41 4.13 11.78
N GLU A 102 10.51 3.01 11.07
CA GLU A 102 11.18 2.85 9.80
C GLU A 102 10.16 2.49 8.72
N LEU A 103 10.17 3.26 7.63
CA LEU A 103 9.50 2.94 6.37
C LEU A 103 10.55 2.41 5.40
N LEU A 104 10.24 1.29 4.76
CA LEU A 104 11.06 0.67 3.73
C LEU A 104 10.19 0.32 2.54
N PHE A 105 10.58 0.78 1.36
CA PHE A 105 9.99 0.42 0.08
C PHE A 105 11.07 -0.23 -0.77
N ASP A 106 10.83 -1.45 -1.24
CA ASP A 106 11.74 -2.22 -2.08
C ASP A 106 11.12 -2.42 -3.46
N THR A 107 11.56 -1.61 -4.42
CA THR A 107 11.01 -1.60 -5.79
C THR A 107 11.40 -2.84 -6.60
N GLY A 108 12.41 -3.61 -6.14
CA GLY A 108 12.83 -4.84 -6.81
C GLY A 108 11.93 -6.02 -6.48
N THR A 109 11.38 -6.04 -5.27
CA THR A 109 10.44 -7.09 -4.82
C THR A 109 8.98 -6.63 -4.85
N GLY A 110 8.72 -5.33 -4.99
CA GLY A 110 7.39 -4.74 -4.83
C GLY A 110 6.92 -4.72 -3.37
N GLY A 111 7.82 -4.88 -2.40
CA GLY A 111 7.49 -4.94 -0.98
C GLY A 111 7.51 -3.57 -0.30
N ALA A 112 6.61 -3.37 0.67
CA ALA A 112 6.66 -2.23 1.60
C ALA A 112 6.59 -2.72 3.06
N ARG A 113 7.32 -2.06 3.95
CA ARG A 113 7.36 -2.41 5.39
C ARG A 113 7.36 -1.14 6.23
N LEU A 114 6.55 -1.15 7.29
CA LEU A 114 6.56 -0.16 8.37
C LEU A 114 6.92 -0.88 9.66
N ILE A 115 8.04 -0.54 10.26
CA ILE A 115 8.57 -1.18 11.47
C ILE A 115 8.62 -0.13 12.58
N ASN A 116 7.92 -0.35 13.69
CA ASN A 116 7.97 0.57 14.83
C ASN A 116 9.09 0.19 15.83
N LEU A 117 9.33 1.03 16.85
CA LEU A 117 10.35 0.77 17.88
C LEU A 117 10.11 -0.49 18.73
N GLU A 118 8.87 -0.97 18.79
CA GLU A 118 8.50 -2.19 19.53
C GLU A 118 8.71 -3.44 18.67
N GLY A 119 9.24 -3.30 17.45
CA GLY A 119 9.45 -4.39 16.50
C GLY A 119 8.17 -4.87 15.83
N ARG A 120 7.03 -4.17 16.01
CA ARG A 120 5.80 -4.47 15.27
C ARG A 120 5.94 -4.01 13.83
N GLU A 121 5.54 -4.88 12.92
CA GLU A 121 5.65 -4.66 11.48
C GLU A 121 4.27 -4.66 10.82
N ALA A 122 4.00 -3.61 10.06
CA ALA A 122 2.97 -3.63 9.03
C ALA A 122 3.63 -3.93 7.68
N ARG A 123 2.99 -4.81 6.91
CA ARG A 123 3.43 -5.21 5.57
C ARG A 123 2.58 -4.52 4.52
N GLY A 124 3.19 -4.19 3.40
CA GLY A 124 2.52 -3.59 2.27
C GLY A 124 3.09 -4.09 0.94
N LYS A 125 2.44 -3.69 -0.13
CA LYS A 125 2.79 -4.01 -1.52
C LYS A 125 2.80 -2.73 -2.33
N ILE A 126 3.83 -2.57 -3.14
CA ILE A 126 3.89 -1.56 -4.19
C ILE A 126 3.09 -2.10 -5.37
N ILE A 127 2.22 -1.26 -5.93
CA ILE A 127 1.34 -1.61 -7.05
C ILE A 127 1.67 -0.82 -8.31
N GLN A 128 2.52 0.21 -8.21
CA GLN A 128 2.92 1.10 -9.30
C GLN A 128 4.38 1.54 -9.12
#